data_AF-A0A231PDS8-F1
#
_entry.id   AF-A0A231PDS8-F1
#
_cell.length_a   1.000
_cell.length_b   1.000
_cell.length_c   1.000
_cell.angle_alpha   90.00
_cell.angle_beta   90.00
_cell.angle_gamma   90.00
#
_symmetry.space_group_name_H-M   'P 1'
#
loop_
_entity.id
_entity.type
_entity.pdbx_description
1 polymer ?
#
loop_
_entity_poly.entity_id
_entity_poly.type
_entity_poly.pdbx_seq_one_letter_code
_entity_poly.pdbx_strand_id
1 'polypeptide(L)'
;MSLDVSPALLEQAERGEVDEAEFVDCVRTSLPYAWEMISSLVAQLKVDGGAFADNQTPPPDEQARGQLLRALASDAIRGALQRHFGVRLAFQNCHRVAVFPLDSSVDESLTRFTSVRSQVLNQSPEFRDC
;
A
#
# COMPACT_ATOMS: atom_id res chain seq x y z
N MET A 1 -3.73 -13.99 1.59
CA MET A 1 -4.12 -13.40 2.89
C MET A 1 -5.54 -12.88 2.80
N SER A 2 -6.43 -13.36 3.68
CA SER A 2 -7.84 -12.92 3.75
C SER A 2 -8.00 -11.77 4.73
N LEU A 3 -9.04 -10.96 4.56
CA LEU A 3 -9.46 -10.01 5.58
C LEU A 3 -10.27 -10.75 6.66
N ASP A 4 -10.09 -10.36 7.91
CA ASP A 4 -10.92 -10.76 9.05
C ASP A 4 -12.14 -9.83 9.11
N VAL A 5 -13.13 -10.14 8.28
CA VAL A 5 -14.34 -9.31 8.12
C VAL A 5 -15.32 -9.66 9.23
N SER A 6 -15.71 -8.67 10.03
CA SER A 6 -16.70 -8.87 11.08
C SER A 6 -18.08 -9.17 10.48
N PRO A 7 -18.95 -9.95 11.18
CA PRO A 7 -20.32 -10.17 10.73
C PRO A 7 -21.12 -8.88 10.52
N ALA A 8 -20.86 -7.84 11.34
CA ALA A 8 -21.52 -6.54 11.22
C ALA A 8 -21.11 -5.80 9.93
N LEU A 9 -19.82 -5.81 9.59
CA LEU A 9 -19.33 -5.20 8.35
C LEU A 9 -19.82 -5.96 7.11
N LEU A 10 -19.96 -7.28 7.20
CA LEU A 10 -20.57 -8.08 6.14
C LEU A 10 -22.05 -7.75 5.96
N GLU A 11 -22.81 -7.64 7.05
CA GLU A 11 -24.24 -7.28 7.00
C GLU A 11 -24.48 -5.89 6.40
N GLN A 12 -23.60 -4.92 6.69
CA GLN A 12 -23.60 -3.63 6.00
C GLN A 12 -23.45 -3.82 4.49
N ALA A 13 -22.41 -4.53 4.05
CA ALA A 13 -22.14 -4.75 2.63
C ALA A 13 -23.31 -5.44 1.91
N GLU A 14 -23.99 -6.39 2.55
CA GLU A 14 -25.18 -7.06 2.00
C GLU A 14 -26.38 -6.11 1.84
N ARG A 15 -26.46 -5.04 2.64
CA ARG A 15 -27.46 -3.97 2.51
C ARG A 15 -27.09 -2.90 1.48
N GLY A 16 -25.89 -2.97 0.91
CA GLY A 16 -25.40 -2.08 -0.15
C GLY A 16 -24.69 -0.81 0.33
N GLU A 17 -24.50 -0.66 1.64
CA GLU A 17 -23.76 0.45 2.24
C GLU A 17 -22.58 -0.11 3.04
N VAL A 18 -21.41 0.52 3.01
CA VAL A 18 -20.26 0.12 3.83
C VAL A 18 -19.66 1.37 4.43
N ASP A 19 -19.54 1.42 5.75
CA ASP A 19 -18.76 2.46 6.41
C ASP A 19 -17.27 2.28 6.03
N GLU A 20 -16.72 3.27 5.35
CA GLU A 20 -15.33 3.24 4.92
C GLU A 20 -14.34 3.22 6.09
N ALA A 21 -14.67 3.86 7.22
CA ALA A 21 -13.82 3.82 8.41
C ALA A 21 -13.77 2.41 9.01
N GLU A 22 -14.90 1.70 9.04
CA GLU A 22 -14.94 0.30 9.47
C GLU A 22 -14.21 -0.63 8.51
N PHE A 23 -14.31 -0.37 7.19
CA PHE A 23 -13.55 -1.12 6.19
C PHE A 23 -12.04 -0.90 6.34
N VAL A 24 -11.61 0.35 6.56
CA VAL A 24 -10.19 0.67 6.83
C VAL A 24 -9.72 -0.01 8.12
N ASP A 25 -10.54 -0.04 9.16
CA ASP A 25 -10.20 -0.71 10.42
C ASP A 25 -10.05 -2.23 10.23
N CYS A 26 -10.94 -2.85 9.46
CA CYS A 26 -10.81 -4.26 9.06
C CYS A 26 -9.49 -4.52 8.30
N VAL A 27 -9.11 -3.63 7.38
CA VAL A 27 -7.81 -3.72 6.68
C VAL A 27 -6.64 -3.60 7.65
N ARG A 28 -6.68 -2.60 8.55
CA ARG A 28 -5.64 -2.35 9.56
C ARG A 28 -5.41 -3.56 10.46
N THR A 29 -6.48 -4.16 10.97
CA THR A 29 -6.40 -5.32 11.86
C THR A 29 -6.01 -6.60 11.12
N SER A 30 -6.45 -6.77 9.88
CA SER A 30 -6.16 -7.96 9.06
C SER A 30 -4.74 -7.98 8.48
N LEU A 31 -4.19 -6.80 8.14
CA LEU A 31 -2.92 -6.64 7.42
C LEU A 31 -1.94 -5.73 8.20
N PRO A 32 -1.62 -6.06 9.48
CA PRO A 32 -0.89 -5.16 10.36
C PRO A 32 0.51 -4.79 9.83
N TYR A 33 1.24 -5.71 9.21
CA TYR A 33 2.55 -5.42 8.62
C TYR A 33 2.44 -4.40 7.48
N ALA A 34 1.45 -4.58 6.59
CA ALA A 34 1.23 -3.65 5.49
C ALA A 34 0.83 -2.27 6.00
N TRP A 35 -0.04 -2.24 7.01
CA TRP A 35 -0.47 -1.02 7.67
C TRP A 35 0.70 -0.25 8.28
N GLU A 36 1.52 -0.91 9.10
CA GLU A 36 2.63 -0.27 9.79
C GLU A 36 3.71 0.23 8.81
N MET A 37 4.02 -0.55 7.77
CA MET A 37 4.97 -0.12 6.76
C MET A 37 4.48 1.11 5.99
N ILE A 38 3.23 1.11 5.52
CA ILE A 38 2.66 2.28 4.82
C ILE A 38 2.59 3.48 5.76
N SER A 39 2.14 3.29 7.00
CA SER A 39 2.09 4.35 8.02
C SER A 39 3.46 4.98 8.27
N SER A 40 4.50 4.14 8.34
CA SER A 40 5.89 4.59 8.52
C SER A 40 6.38 5.40 7.31
N LEU A 41 6.10 4.96 6.09
CA LEU A 41 6.45 5.73 4.89
C LEU A 41 5.71 7.07 4.83
N VAL A 42 4.43 7.10 5.21
CA VAL A 42 3.65 8.35 5.28
C VAL A 42 4.23 9.30 6.31
N ALA A 43 4.63 8.79 7.48
CA ALA A 43 5.30 9.59 8.50
C ALA A 43 6.65 10.13 7.99
N GLN A 44 7.45 9.29 7.32
CA GLN A 44 8.72 9.70 6.72
C GLN A 44 8.53 10.82 5.70
N LEU A 45 7.58 10.67 4.77
CA LEU A 45 7.27 11.68 3.76
C LEU A 45 6.87 13.02 4.40
N LYS A 46 6.14 13.00 5.52
CA LYS A 46 5.74 14.22 6.24
C LYS A 46 6.92 14.93 6.90
N VAL A 47 7.91 14.18 7.39
CA VAL A 47 9.10 14.73 8.07
C VAL A 47 10.13 15.22 7.06
N ASP A 48 10.45 14.40 6.07
CA ASP A 48 11.53 14.67 5.11
C ASP A 48 11.06 15.56 3.94
N GLY A 49 9.77 15.50 3.61
CA GLY A 49 9.23 16.07 2.39
C GLY A 49 9.73 15.34 1.13
N GLY A 50 9.76 16.05 0.01
CA GLY A 50 10.21 15.53 -1.27
C GLY A 50 9.10 14.92 -2.12
N ALA A 51 9.50 14.21 -3.19
CA ALA A 51 8.56 13.74 -4.20
C ALA A 51 7.79 12.48 -3.76
N PHE A 52 8.40 11.62 -2.93
CA PHE A 52 7.82 10.40 -2.36
C PHE A 52 8.77 9.82 -1.30
N ALA A 53 8.27 8.89 -0.49
CA ALA A 53 9.08 7.97 0.30
C ALA A 53 8.81 6.53 -0.18
N ASP A 54 9.83 5.68 -0.23
CA ASP A 54 9.68 4.28 -0.63
C ASP A 54 10.34 3.30 0.34
N ASN A 55 9.73 2.12 0.44
CA ASN A 55 10.37 0.96 1.02
C ASN A 55 11.32 0.36 -0.03
N GLN A 56 12.48 -0.10 0.43
CA GLN A 56 13.46 -0.83 -0.38
C GLN A 56 13.93 -2.12 0.31
N THR A 57 13.31 -2.47 1.44
CA THR A 57 13.65 -3.65 2.24
C THR A 57 12.62 -4.75 1.97
N PRO A 58 13.05 -5.98 1.65
CA PRO A 58 12.12 -7.09 1.47
C PRO A 58 11.36 -7.39 2.76
N PRO A 59 10.13 -7.91 2.67
CA PRO A 59 9.40 -8.40 3.83
C PRO A 59 10.21 -9.49 4.55
N PRO A 60 10.17 -9.55 5.89
CA PRO A 60 10.97 -10.50 6.67
C PRO A 60 10.55 -11.96 6.47
N ASP A 61 9.31 -12.20 6.05
CA ASP A 61 8.74 -13.53 5.83
C ASP A 61 7.60 -13.54 4.80
N GLU A 62 7.09 -14.73 4.50
CA GLU A 62 5.97 -14.98 3.60
C GLU A 62 4.68 -14.28 4.02
N GLN A 63 4.42 -14.23 5.32
CA GLN A 63 3.18 -13.67 5.85
C GLN A 63 3.16 -12.15 5.62
N ALA A 64 4.25 -11.47 5.97
CA ALA A 64 4.47 -10.06 5.72
C ALA A 64 4.39 -9.75 4.22
N ARG A 65 5.01 -10.58 3.37
CA ARG A 65 4.91 -10.46 1.91
C ARG A 65 3.46 -10.57 1.43
N GLY A 66 2.74 -11.58 1.90
CA GLY A 66 1.34 -11.80 1.56
C GLY A 66 0.43 -10.65 1.99
N GLN A 67 0.74 -9.98 3.11
CA GLN A 67 -0.01 -8.79 3.54
C GLN A 67 0.20 -7.61 2.59
N LEU A 68 1.44 -7.34 2.17
CA LEU A 68 1.72 -6.25 1.20
C LEU A 68 1.04 -6.50 -0.13
N LEU A 69 1.19 -7.72 -0.67
CA LEU A 69 0.55 -8.10 -1.92
C LEU A 69 -0.98 -7.98 -1.81
N ARG A 70 -1.57 -8.40 -0.68
CA ARG A 70 -3.01 -8.27 -0.47
C ARG A 70 -3.47 -6.81 -0.43
N ALA A 71 -2.74 -5.95 0.28
CA ALA A 71 -3.08 -4.54 0.41
C ALA A 71 -2.96 -3.80 -0.93
N LEU A 72 -1.93 -4.10 -1.72
CA LEU A 72 -1.60 -3.35 -2.93
C LEU A 72 -2.21 -3.93 -4.20
N ALA A 73 -2.53 -5.21 -4.27
CA ALA A 73 -3.14 -5.82 -5.46
C ALA A 73 -4.65 -5.54 -5.57
N SER A 74 -5.33 -5.18 -4.48
CA SER A 74 -6.76 -4.87 -4.49
C SER A 74 -6.99 -3.37 -4.63
N ASP A 75 -7.71 -2.96 -5.68
CA ASP A 75 -8.03 -1.55 -5.91
C ASP A 75 -8.88 -0.95 -4.78
N ALA A 76 -9.82 -1.71 -4.23
CA ALA A 76 -10.65 -1.26 -3.11
C ALA A 76 -9.82 -1.03 -1.83
N ILE A 77 -8.96 -1.98 -1.47
CA ILE A 77 -8.09 -1.87 -0.28
C ILE A 77 -7.08 -0.74 -0.48
N ARG A 78 -6.32 -0.76 -1.59
CA ARG A 78 -5.33 0.28 -1.90
C ARG A 78 -5.99 1.67 -1.96
N GLY A 79 -7.16 1.77 -2.58
CA GLY A 79 -7.93 3.01 -2.67
C GLY A 79 -8.38 3.54 -1.30
N ALA A 80 -8.88 2.68 -0.41
CA ALA A 80 -9.27 3.07 0.94
C ALA A 80 -8.08 3.55 1.77
N LEU A 81 -6.94 2.84 1.69
CA LEU A 81 -5.69 3.27 2.36
C LEU A 81 -5.19 4.62 1.85
N GLN A 82 -5.21 4.84 0.53
CA GLN A 82 -4.85 6.14 -0.07
C GLN A 82 -5.71 7.29 0.47
N ARG A 83 -7.03 7.10 0.54
CA ARG A 83 -7.96 8.11 1.09
C ARG A 83 -7.73 8.32 2.58
N HIS A 84 -7.57 7.25 3.35
CA HIS A 84 -7.31 7.31 4.79
C HIS A 84 -6.04 8.09 5.12
N PHE A 85 -4.93 7.79 4.44
CA PHE A 85 -3.64 8.43 4.70
C PHE A 85 -3.46 9.77 3.98
N GLY A 86 -4.33 10.10 3.01
CA GLY A 86 -4.21 11.30 2.19
C GLY A 86 -3.00 11.29 1.26
N VAL A 87 -2.71 10.14 0.63
CA VAL A 87 -1.55 9.92 -0.24
C VAL A 87 -1.92 9.10 -1.47
N ARG A 88 -1.01 9.02 -2.45
CA ARG A 88 -1.07 8.03 -3.53
C ARG A 88 -0.08 6.90 -3.23
N LEU A 89 -0.50 5.67 -3.46
CA LEU A 89 0.33 4.48 -3.30
C LEU A 89 0.76 3.98 -4.67
N ALA A 90 2.04 3.66 -4.80
CA ALA A 90 2.57 2.97 -5.96
C ALA A 90 3.32 1.72 -5.54
N PHE A 91 3.32 0.72 -6.42
CA PHE A 91 3.87 -0.59 -6.15
C PHE A 91 4.64 -1.09 -7.36
N GLN A 92 5.83 -1.63 -7.15
CA GLN A 92 6.60 -2.33 -8.19
C GLN A 92 6.69 -3.83 -7.90
N ASN A 93 7.05 -4.19 -6.66
CA ASN A 93 7.11 -5.57 -6.18
C ASN A 93 7.18 -5.59 -4.64
N CYS A 94 7.30 -6.79 -4.07
CA CYS A 94 7.21 -7.04 -2.63
C CYS A 94 8.15 -6.20 -1.74
N HIS A 95 9.29 -5.71 -2.26
CA HIS A 95 10.22 -4.88 -1.52
C HIS A 95 10.14 -3.39 -1.87
N ARG A 96 9.28 -3.00 -2.82
CA ARG A 96 9.20 -1.61 -3.28
C ARG A 96 7.77 -1.09 -3.38
N VAL A 97 7.37 -0.46 -2.28
CA VAL A 97 6.12 0.28 -2.08
C VAL A 97 6.47 1.75 -1.87
N ALA A 98 5.78 2.66 -2.53
CA ALA A 98 6.02 4.09 -2.41
C ALA A 98 4.76 4.87 -2.07
N VAL A 99 4.93 5.92 -1.27
CA VAL A 99 3.89 6.89 -0.88
C VAL A 99 4.22 8.24 -1.51
N PHE A 100 3.26 8.82 -2.21
CA PHE A 100 3.39 10.11 -2.88
C PHE A 100 2.38 11.11 -2.28
N PRO A 101 2.72 12.40 -2.19
CA PRO A 101 1.73 13.43 -1.91
C PRO A 101 0.67 13.49 -3.01
N LEU A 102 -0.50 14.07 -2.68
CA LEU A 102 -1.60 14.28 -3.61
C LEU A 102 -1.33 15.41 -4.61
N ASP A 103 -0.31 16.24 -4.38
CA ASP A 103 0.05 17.36 -5.26
C ASP A 103 0.48 16.87 -6.65
N SER A 104 -0.05 17.50 -7.70
CA SER A 104 0.31 17.23 -9.10
C SER A 104 1.81 17.43 -9.41
N SER A 105 2.55 18.17 -8.59
CA SER A 105 3.98 18.41 -8.75
C SER A 105 4.82 17.12 -8.74
N VAL A 106 4.28 16.02 -8.21
CA VAL A 106 4.97 14.72 -8.16
C VAL A 106 4.52 13.74 -9.26
N ASP A 107 3.65 14.16 -10.19
CA ASP A 107 3.08 13.29 -11.22
C ASP A 107 4.14 12.70 -12.16
N GLU A 108 5.17 13.48 -12.50
CA GLU A 108 6.28 12.96 -13.28
C GLU A 108 7.09 11.91 -12.49
N SER A 109 7.28 12.14 -11.19
CA SER A 109 8.00 11.19 -10.31
C SER A 109 7.20 9.89 -10.16
N LEU A 110 5.89 9.98 -9.99
CA LEU A 110 5.00 8.83 -9.97
C LEU A 110 5.05 8.07 -11.31
N THR A 111 4.92 8.78 -12.43
CA THR A 111 4.99 8.18 -13.77
C THR A 111 6.33 7.48 -14.02
N ARG A 112 7.44 8.11 -13.61
CA ARG A 112 8.77 7.49 -13.66
C ARG A 112 8.81 6.23 -12.79
N PHE A 113 8.33 6.31 -11.55
CA PHE A 113 8.34 5.18 -10.61
C PHE A 113 7.57 3.97 -11.16
N THR A 114 6.40 4.18 -11.75
CA THR A 114 5.55 3.09 -12.30
C THR A 114 5.89 2.70 -13.74
N SER A 115 6.98 3.22 -14.30
CA SER A 115 7.34 2.94 -15.70
C SER A 115 7.89 1.52 -15.88
N VAL A 116 7.72 0.97 -17.10
CA VAL A 116 8.34 -0.30 -17.50
C VAL A 116 9.86 -0.28 -17.29
N ARG A 117 10.50 0.87 -17.57
CA ARG A 117 11.94 1.04 -17.33
C ARG A 117 12.28 0.89 -15.85
N SER A 118 11.55 1.56 -14.96
CA SER A 118 11.79 1.46 -13.51
C SER A 118 11.56 0.04 -13.00
N GLN A 119 10.52 -0.66 -13.49
CA GLN A 119 10.29 -2.06 -13.13
C GLN A 119 11.48 -2.97 -13.49
N VAL A 120 12.07 -2.77 -14.67
CA VAL A 120 13.27 -3.51 -15.11
C VAL A 120 14.50 -3.13 -14.29
N LEU A 121 14.67 -1.85 -13.95
CA LEU A 121 15.77 -1.37 -13.11
C LEU A 121 15.63 -1.79 -11.64
N ASN A 122 14.43 -2.19 -11.21
CA ASN A 122 14.16 -2.70 -9.88
C ASN A 122 14.49 -4.19 -9.70
N GLN A 123 15.13 -4.80 -10.70
CA GLN A 123 15.54 -6.20 -10.65
C GLN A 123 16.95 -6.33 -10.07
N SER A 124 17.13 -7.28 -9.15
CA SER A 124 18.44 -7.67 -8.63
C SER A 124 18.55 -9.20 -8.55
N PRO A 125 19.78 -9.77 -8.61
CA PRO A 125 19.97 -11.20 -8.37
C PRO A 125 19.50 -11.67 -6.98
N GLU A 126 19.44 -10.77 -6.01
CA GLU A 126 19.05 -11.03 -4.62
C GLU A 126 17.52 -11.09 -4.44
N PHE A 127 16.75 -10.50 -5.35
CA PHE A 127 15.28 -10.40 -5.26
C PHE A 127 14.55 -11.15 -6.39
N ARG A 128 15.06 -12.32 -6.77
CA ARG A 128 14.50 -13.13 -7.87
C ARG A 128 13.13 -13.75 -7.57
N ASP A 129 12.80 -13.97 -6.30
CA ASP A 129 11.51 -14.53 -5.85
C ASP A 129 10.60 -13.44 -5.27
N CYS A 130 10.65 -12.29 -5.94
CA CYS A 130 9.83 -11.12 -5.72
C CYS A 130 9.24 -10.74 -7.09
#